data_AF-A0A973C4F6-F1
#
_entry.id   AF-A0A973C4F6-F1
#
_cell.length_a   1.000
_cell.length_b   1.000
_cell.length_c   1.000
_cell.angle_alpha   90.00
_cell.angle_beta   90.00
_cell.angle_gamma   90.00
#
_symmetry.space_group_name_H-M   'P 1'
#
loop_
_entity.id
_entity.type
_entity.pdbx_description
1 polymer ?
#
loop_
_entity_poly.entity_id
_entity_poly.type
_entity_poly.pdbx_seq_one_letter_code
_entity_poly.pdbx_strand_id
1 'polypeptide(L)'
;MKQIFNGIDVTLINEPHYSVNSTDNIRSYEVELCRNKKYRHSSAHGLFVGDIDSPESSVIFLGVGGATGVHEYSFTINDDICYVASGDSIYSLKLPH
;
A
#
# COMPACT_ATOMS: atom_id res chain seq x y z
N MET A 1 -1.44 9.89 -2.35
CA MET A 1 -2.84 9.98 -2.82
C MET A 1 -3.75 9.71 -1.63
N LYS A 2 -4.76 10.53 -1.39
CA LYS A 2 -5.67 10.38 -0.23
C LYS A 2 -7.13 10.35 -0.71
N GLN A 3 -7.94 9.47 -0.15
CA GLN A 3 -9.39 9.43 -0.33
C GLN A 3 -10.06 9.32 1.05
N ILE A 4 -11.26 9.89 1.19
CA ILE A 4 -12.08 9.76 2.39
C ILE A 4 -13.30 8.93 2.00
N PHE A 5 -13.53 7.83 2.70
CA PHE A 5 -14.64 6.92 2.43
C PHE A 5 -15.39 6.59 3.72
N ASN A 6 -16.68 6.91 3.81
CA ASN A 6 -17.49 6.73 5.02
C ASN A 6 -16.84 7.31 6.30
N GLY A 7 -16.12 8.43 6.17
CA GLY A 7 -15.39 9.06 7.28
C GLY A 7 -14.02 8.45 7.58
N ILE A 8 -13.60 7.41 6.85
CA ILE A 8 -12.30 6.77 6.97
C ILE A 8 -11.31 7.45 6.01
N ASP A 9 -10.23 7.97 6.56
CA ASP A 9 -9.11 8.51 5.78
C ASP A 9 -8.22 7.37 5.27
N VAL A 10 -8.08 7.24 3.96
CA VAL A 10 -7.22 6.23 3.33
C VAL A 10 -6.15 6.91 2.48
N THR A 11 -4.88 6.66 2.81
CA THR A 11 -3.74 7.29 2.12
C THR A 11 -2.85 6.22 1.50
N LEU A 12 -2.64 6.30 0.19
CA LEU A 12 -1.67 5.50 -0.56
C LEU A 12 -0.44 6.36 -0.91
N ILE A 13 0.76 5.89 -0.58
CA ILE A 13 2.03 6.55 -0.89
C ILE A 13 2.95 5.63 -1.69
N ASN A 14 3.83 6.26 -2.48
CA ASN A 14 4.90 5.55 -3.16
C ASN A 14 6.11 5.45 -2.23
N GLU A 15 6.67 4.25 -2.08
CA GLU A 15 7.80 3.94 -1.20
C GLU A 15 8.96 3.33 -2.00
N PRO A 16 9.54 4.06 -2.98
CA PRO A 16 10.47 3.49 -3.96
C PRO A 16 11.77 2.93 -3.36
N HIS A 17 12.09 3.32 -2.11
CA HIS A 17 13.31 2.89 -1.41
C HIS A 17 13.06 1.84 -0.33
N TYR A 18 11.81 1.42 -0.13
CA TYR A 18 11.49 0.43 0.88
C TYR A 18 12.18 -0.91 0.61
N SER A 19 12.77 -1.47 1.65
CA SER A 19 13.43 -2.78 1.62
C SER A 19 12.96 -3.65 2.77
N VAL A 20 12.53 -4.87 2.46
CA VAL A 20 12.10 -5.87 3.46
C VAL A 20 13.18 -6.09 4.51
N ASN A 21 12.79 -6.13 5.79
CA ASN A 21 13.69 -6.29 6.94
C ASN A 21 14.80 -5.22 7.07
N SER A 22 14.66 -4.06 6.43
CA SER A 22 15.61 -2.96 6.59
C SER A 22 15.24 -2.06 7.76
N THR A 23 16.20 -1.77 8.63
CA THR A 23 16.09 -0.76 9.69
C THR A 23 16.16 0.67 9.15
N ASP A 24 16.62 0.83 7.90
CA ASP A 24 16.79 2.13 7.26
C ASP A 24 15.50 2.63 6.58
N ASN A 25 14.41 1.85 6.63
CA ASN A 25 13.13 2.28 6.10
C ASN A 25 12.60 3.49 6.87
N ILE A 26 12.12 4.50 6.15
CA ILE A 26 11.51 5.72 6.73
C ILE A 26 10.28 5.36 7.58
N ARG A 27 9.56 4.31 7.19
CA ARG A 27 8.34 3.84 7.86
C ARG A 27 8.35 2.33 8.04
N SER A 28 7.78 1.89 9.15
CA SER A 28 7.36 0.50 9.35
C SER A 28 5.90 0.32 8.93
N TYR A 29 5.53 -0.92 8.63
CA TYR A 29 4.18 -1.31 8.25
C TYR A 29 3.76 -2.51 9.11
N GLU A 30 2.47 -2.60 9.44
CA GLU A 30 1.91 -3.73 10.19
C GLU A 30 1.98 -5.02 9.37
N VAL A 31 1.71 -4.92 8.07
CA VAL A 31 1.68 -6.07 7.15
C VAL A 31 2.49 -5.78 5.89
N GLU A 32 3.37 -6.72 5.51
CA GLU A 32 4.04 -6.74 4.21
C GLU A 32 3.38 -7.78 3.29
N LEU A 33 2.80 -7.33 2.16
CA LEU A 33 2.18 -8.20 1.18
C LEU A 33 3.03 -8.31 -0.09
N CYS A 34 3.57 -9.51 -0.32
CA CYS A 34 4.35 -9.82 -1.52
C CYS A 34 3.82 -11.12 -2.16
N ARG A 35 3.21 -11.00 -3.35
CA ARG A 35 2.71 -12.18 -4.09
C ARG A 35 3.83 -13.06 -4.62
N ASN A 36 5.03 -12.51 -4.85
CA ASN A 36 6.13 -13.23 -5.46
C ASN A 36 7.44 -13.03 -4.68
N LYS A 37 7.77 -14.00 -3.84
CA LYS A 37 9.00 -13.99 -3.02
C LYS A 37 10.25 -14.43 -3.79
N LYS A 38 10.12 -14.92 -5.03
CA LYS A 38 11.25 -15.39 -5.84
C LYS A 38 12.02 -14.22 -6.45
N TYR A 39 11.33 -13.14 -6.78
CA TYR A 39 11.92 -11.95 -7.38
C TYR A 39 11.89 -10.79 -6.39
N ARG A 40 12.87 -9.89 -6.51
CA ARG A 40 12.85 -8.62 -5.77
C ARG A 40 11.69 -7.77 -6.29
N HIS A 41 10.99 -7.10 -5.38
CA HIS A 41 9.94 -6.14 -5.76
C HIS A 41 10.53 -4.97 -6.53
N SER A 42 9.80 -4.52 -7.54
CA SER A 42 10.10 -3.33 -8.35
C SER A 42 9.22 -2.13 -7.99
N SER A 43 8.14 -2.37 -7.26
CA SER A 43 7.24 -1.36 -6.71
C SER A 43 6.98 -1.65 -5.24
N ALA A 44 6.90 -0.59 -4.44
CA ALA A 44 6.52 -0.63 -3.05
C ALA A 44 5.54 0.51 -2.79
N HIS A 45 4.32 0.17 -2.38
CA HIS A 45 3.26 1.15 -2.15
C HIS A 45 2.68 0.96 -0.74
N GLY A 46 2.78 1.99 0.09
CA GLY A 46 2.26 1.97 1.46
C GLY A 46 0.84 2.50 1.51
N LEU A 47 -0.06 1.77 2.16
CA LEU A 47 -1.46 2.16 2.39
C LEU A 47 -1.70 2.30 3.89
N PHE A 48 -2.33 3.41 4.27
CA PHE A 48 -2.62 3.78 5.64
C PHE A 48 -4.11 4.05 5.81
N VAL A 49 -4.65 3.62 6.95
CA VAL A 49 -5.96 4.05 7.45
C VAL A 49 -5.74 5.01 8.62
N GLY A 50 -6.38 6.18 8.56
CA GLY A 50 -6.22 7.25 9.53
C GLY A 50 -5.02 8.17 9.24
N ASP A 51 -4.45 8.73 10.31
CA ASP A 51 -3.28 9.60 10.26
C ASP A 51 -2.02 8.80 9.86
N ILE A 52 -1.20 9.33 8.96
CA ILE A 52 -0.02 8.60 8.46
C ILE A 52 1.10 8.48 9.50
N ASP A 53 1.20 9.42 10.44
CA ASP A 53 2.22 9.43 11.48
C ASP A 53 1.81 8.56 12.68
N SER A 54 0.51 8.28 12.82
CA SER A 54 -0.05 7.35 13.82
C SER A 54 -1.25 6.57 13.26
N PRO A 55 -1.03 5.66 12.29
CA PRO A 55 -2.11 4.99 11.58
C PRO A 55 -2.81 3.96 12.46
N GLU A 56 -4.12 3.79 12.23
CA GLU A 56 -4.91 2.71 12.84
C GLU A 56 -4.51 1.34 12.28
N SER A 57 -4.21 1.29 10.99
CA SER A 57 -3.63 0.13 10.33
C SER A 57 -2.82 0.55 9.11
N SER A 58 -1.80 -0.24 8.77
CA SER A 58 -0.90 0.04 7.66
C SER A 58 -0.44 -1.23 6.95
N VAL A 59 -0.38 -1.18 5.62
CA VAL A 59 0.07 -2.30 4.80
C VAL A 59 0.94 -1.79 3.68
N ILE A 60 1.99 -2.54 3.34
CA ILE A 60 2.81 -2.27 2.17
C ILE A 60 2.67 -3.38 1.13
N PHE A 61 2.40 -2.98 -0.10
CA PHE A 61 2.33 -3.87 -1.25
C PHE A 61 3.68 -3.88 -1.98
N LEU A 62 4.27 -5.07 -2.09
CA LEU A 62 5.54 -5.31 -2.74
C LEU A 62 5.28 -5.98 -4.10
N GLY A 63 5.14 -5.15 -5.13
CA GLY A 63 4.80 -5.55 -6.50
C GLY A 63 6.02 -5.98 -7.32
N VAL A 64 5.83 -6.97 -8.20
CA VAL A 64 6.79 -7.39 -9.24
C VAL A 64 6.23 -7.07 -10.63
N GLY A 65 7.06 -7.14 -11.67
CA GLY A 65 6.58 -7.02 -13.06
C GLY A 65 6.37 -5.59 -13.56
N GLY A 66 6.80 -4.57 -12.81
CA GLY A 66 6.80 -3.16 -13.25
C GLY A 66 7.23 -2.20 -12.13
N ALA A 67 8.02 -1.18 -12.47
CA ALA A 67 8.39 -0.10 -11.55
C ALA A 67 7.34 1.02 -11.62
N THR A 68 6.16 0.72 -11.09
CA THR A 68 5.01 1.63 -11.05
C THR A 68 5.09 2.58 -9.86
N GLY A 69 4.83 3.87 -10.11
CA GLY A 69 4.58 4.85 -9.06
C GLY A 69 3.11 4.86 -8.62
N VAL A 70 2.79 5.71 -7.64
CA VAL A 70 1.41 5.94 -7.20
C VAL A 70 0.84 7.15 -7.95
N HIS A 71 -0.35 6.96 -8.53
CA HIS A 71 -1.12 7.95 -9.28
C HIS A 71 -2.59 7.96 -8.82
N GLU A 72 -3.40 8.83 -9.42
CA GLU A 72 -4.79 9.04 -8.99
C GLU A 72 -5.69 7.78 -9.11
N TYR A 73 -5.38 6.88 -10.04
CA TYR A 73 -6.11 5.62 -10.25
C TYR A 73 -5.39 4.40 -9.66
N SER A 74 -4.35 4.61 -8.86
CA SER A 74 -3.62 3.49 -8.23
C SER A 74 -4.44 2.79 -7.14
N PHE A 75 -5.50 3.42 -6.63
CA PHE A 75 -6.48 2.74 -5.80
C PHE A 75 -7.90 3.31 -5.94
N THR A 76 -8.88 2.47 -5.59
CA THR A 76 -10.28 2.86 -5.46
C THR A 76 -10.91 2.09 -4.30
N ILE A 77 -12.00 2.63 -3.76
CA ILE A 77 -12.77 1.99 -2.70
C ILE A 77 -14.19 1.79 -3.21
N ASN A 78 -14.68 0.57 -3.10
CA ASN A 78 -16.07 0.24 -3.37
C ASN A 78 -16.64 -0.57 -2.20
N ASP A 79 -17.75 -0.10 -1.64
CA ASP A 79 -18.25 -0.58 -0.35
C ASP A 79 -17.13 -0.54 0.70
N ASP A 80 -16.89 -1.60 1.45
CA ASP A 80 -15.82 -1.68 2.43
C ASP A 80 -14.51 -2.26 1.87
N ILE A 81 -14.36 -2.35 0.54
CA ILE A 81 -13.20 -2.96 -0.12
C ILE A 81 -12.33 -1.91 -0.82
N CYS A 82 -11.07 -1.83 -0.41
CA CYS A 82 -10.02 -1.05 -1.05
C CYS A 82 -9.27 -1.92 -2.07
N TYR A 83 -9.25 -1.48 -3.33
CA TYR A 83 -8.51 -2.10 -4.43
C TYR A 83 -7.27 -1.28 -4.74
N VAL A 84 -6.09 -1.90 -4.69
CA VAL A 84 -4.80 -1.23 -4.91
C VAL A 84 -4.01 -1.93 -6.00
N ALA A 85 -3.59 -1.18 -7.02
CA ALA A 85 -2.67 -1.67 -8.05
C ALA A 85 -1.21 -1.51 -7.60
N SER A 86 -0.41 -2.59 -7.68
CA SER A 86 1.03 -2.55 -7.39
C SER A 86 1.78 -3.55 -8.26
N GLY A 87 2.68 -3.04 -9.12
CA GLY A 87 3.37 -3.86 -10.11
C GLY A 87 2.40 -4.46 -11.13
N ASP A 88 2.46 -5.78 -11.31
CA ASP A 88 1.61 -6.57 -12.21
C ASP A 88 0.29 -7.06 -11.59
N SER A 89 -0.04 -6.60 -10.37
CA SER A 89 -1.09 -7.17 -9.55
C SER A 89 -2.04 -6.11 -8.99
N ILE A 90 -3.28 -6.53 -8.72
CA ILE A 90 -4.27 -5.77 -7.93
C ILE A 90 -4.53 -6.54 -6.64
N TYR A 91 -4.46 -5.84 -5.51
CA TYR A 91 -4.81 -6.34 -4.19
C TYR A 91 -6.20 -5.84 -3.81
N SER A 92 -6.95 -6.67 -3.08
CA SER A 92 -8.24 -6.30 -2.49
C SER A 92 -8.15 -6.47 -0.98
N LEU A 93 -8.39 -5.39 -0.23
CA LEU A 93 -8.36 -5.40 1.22
C LEU A 93 -9.69 -4.90 1.77
N LYS A 94 -10.17 -5.56 2.82
CA LYS A 94 -11.32 -5.08 3.58
C LYS A 94 -10.85 -3.99 4.55
N LEU A 95 -11.49 -2.84 4.53
CA LEU A 95 -11.21 -1.75 5.47
C LEU A 95 -11.69 -2.15 6.88
N PRO A 96 -10.99 -1.71 7.94
CA PRO A 96 -11.44 -1.90 9.31
C PRO A 96 -12.79 -1.18 9.53
N HIS A 97 -13.64 -1.77 10.36
CA HIS A 97 -14.95 -1.22 10.76
C HIS A 97 -14.87 -0.53 12.11
#